data_AF-A0A357HZF0-F1
#
_entry.id   AF-A0A357HZF0-F1
#
_cell.length_a   1.000
_cell.length_b   1.000
_cell.length_c   1.000
_cell.angle_alpha   90.00
_cell.angle_beta   90.00
_cell.angle_gamma   90.00
#
_symmetry.space_group_name_H-M   'P 1'
#
loop_
_entity.id
_entity.type
_entity.pdbx_description
1 polymer ?
#
loop_
_entity_poly.entity_id
_entity_poly.type
_entity_poly.pdbx_seq_one_letter_code
_entity_poly.pdbx_strand_id
1 'polypeptide(L)'
;MKQLLPTLLACATSLSAQTAITVYNGNFGVVRDTVPLNLTQGISEQNYSGVTSQLEPESVILRDPTGQVALSVLEQSYRGDPVDQQRLLQMFEGETIRFLKVVDGKEVIESGKIIRAPAMTTRTNQYGSQQQH
;
A
#
# COMPACT_ATOMS: atom_id res chain seq x y z
N MET A 1 35.45 -40.09 -34.72
CA MET A 1 34.02 -40.09 -34.35
C MET A 1 33.86 -39.59 -32.92
N LYS A 2 33.35 -38.37 -32.72
CA LYS A 2 32.66 -37.96 -31.48
C LYS A 2 31.99 -36.60 -31.77
N GLN A 3 30.67 -36.63 -32.00
CA GLN A 3 29.86 -35.42 -32.19
C GLN A 3 29.42 -34.96 -30.80
N LEU A 4 29.69 -33.69 -30.45
CA LEU A 4 29.24 -33.04 -29.22
C LEU A 4 27.95 -32.26 -29.51
N LEU A 5 26.85 -32.69 -28.91
CA LEU A 5 25.54 -32.05 -28.99
C LEU A 5 25.44 -30.94 -27.91
N PRO A 6 25.11 -29.68 -28.23
CA PRO A 6 24.84 -28.69 -27.21
C PRO A 6 23.39 -28.85 -26.73
N THR A 7 23.21 -29.01 -25.42
CA THR A 7 21.89 -29.06 -24.78
C THR A 7 21.35 -27.63 -24.70
N LEU A 8 20.29 -27.34 -25.47
CA LEU A 8 19.61 -26.05 -25.46
C LEU A 8 18.74 -25.94 -24.20
N LEU A 9 19.17 -25.13 -23.23
CA LEU A 9 18.39 -24.80 -22.04
C LEU A 9 17.26 -23.85 -22.43
N ALA A 10 16.03 -24.36 -22.53
CA ALA A 10 14.85 -23.54 -22.78
C ALA A 10 14.48 -22.76 -21.50
N CYS A 11 14.80 -21.46 -21.47
CA CYS A 11 14.21 -20.53 -20.50
C CYS A 11 12.73 -20.35 -20.81
N ALA A 12 11.85 -20.92 -19.99
CA ALA A 12 10.44 -20.58 -20.00
C ALA A 12 10.28 -19.14 -19.50
N THR A 13 10.09 -18.19 -20.41
CA THR A 13 9.74 -16.81 -20.06
C THR A 13 8.33 -16.81 -19.47
N SER A 14 8.25 -16.54 -18.17
CA SER A 14 6.97 -16.39 -17.49
C SER A 14 6.28 -15.13 -18.03
N LEU A 15 5.18 -15.30 -18.76
CA LEU A 15 4.40 -14.19 -19.29
C LEU A 15 3.62 -13.55 -18.13
N SER A 16 4.21 -12.55 -17.47
CA SER A 16 3.52 -11.77 -16.44
C SER A 16 2.29 -11.10 -17.07
N ALA A 17 1.12 -11.25 -16.44
CA ALA A 17 -0.06 -10.51 -16.85
C ALA A 17 0.24 -9.00 -16.72
N GLN A 18 0.13 -8.29 -17.83
CA GLN A 18 0.52 -6.88 -17.92
C GLN A 18 -0.56 -6.01 -17.25
N THR A 19 -0.13 -5.13 -16.34
CA THR A 19 -1.00 -4.14 -15.70
C THR A 19 -1.74 -3.33 -16.79
N ALA A 20 -3.04 -3.21 -16.66
CA ALA A 20 -3.90 -2.54 -17.63
C ALA A 20 -4.81 -1.53 -16.94
N ILE A 21 -5.04 -0.40 -17.61
CA ILE A 21 -5.92 0.66 -17.12
C ILE A 21 -6.93 1.03 -18.22
N THR A 22 -8.19 1.17 -17.84
CA THR A 22 -9.26 1.72 -18.68
C THR A 22 -9.81 2.96 -18.01
N VAL A 23 -9.84 4.08 -18.72
CA VAL A 23 -10.29 5.37 -18.19
C VAL A 23 -11.62 5.74 -18.83
N TYR A 24 -12.60 6.12 -18.01
CA TYR A 24 -13.93 6.54 -18.47
C TYR A 24 -14.14 8.04 -18.27
N ASN A 25 -14.99 8.64 -19.09
CA ASN A 25 -15.39 10.06 -19.01
C ASN A 25 -16.39 10.34 -17.85
N GLY A 26 -16.11 9.81 -16.66
CA GLY A 26 -16.90 9.97 -15.45
C GLY A 26 -16.05 10.09 -14.19
N ASN A 27 -14.79 10.50 -14.35
CA ASN A 27 -13.79 10.59 -13.26
C ASN A 27 -13.53 9.26 -12.53
N PHE A 28 -13.67 8.12 -13.22
CA PHE A 28 -13.27 6.82 -12.70
C PHE A 28 -12.52 6.02 -13.76
N GLY A 29 -11.74 5.05 -13.30
CA GLY A 29 -11.02 4.12 -14.15
C GLY A 29 -11.01 2.73 -13.53
N VAL A 30 -10.89 1.72 -14.37
CA VAL A 30 -10.72 0.33 -13.95
C VAL A 30 -9.26 -0.04 -14.14
N VAL A 31 -8.62 -0.47 -13.05
CA VAL A 31 -7.25 -0.99 -13.06
C VAL A 31 -7.30 -2.50 -12.90
N ARG A 32 -6.61 -3.21 -13.77
CA ARG A 32 -6.33 -4.64 -13.63
C ARG A 32 -4.86 -4.81 -13.39
N ASP A 33 -4.52 -5.39 -12.25
CA ASP A 33 -3.14 -5.63 -11.85
C ASP A 33 -2.97 -7.03 -11.27
N THR A 34 -1.73 -7.51 -11.19
CA THR A 34 -1.38 -8.78 -10.54
C THR A 34 -0.51 -8.51 -9.34
N VAL A 35 -0.98 -8.94 -8.17
CA VAL A 35 -0.25 -8.79 -6.91
C VAL A 35 0.30 -10.15 -6.46
N PRO A 36 1.57 -10.24 -6.06
CA PRO A 36 2.12 -11.47 -5.51
C PRO A 36 1.52 -11.73 -4.12
N LEU A 37 0.87 -12.87 -3.93
CA LEU A 37 0.32 -13.30 -2.64
C LEU A 37 0.95 -14.60 -2.20
N ASN A 38 1.37 -14.68 -0.94
CA ASN A 38 1.91 -15.91 -0.35
C ASN A 38 0.81 -16.57 0.47
N LEU A 39 0.06 -17.46 -0.18
CA LEU A 39 -1.09 -18.12 0.43
C LEU A 39 -0.71 -19.51 0.94
N THR A 40 -1.21 -19.85 2.12
CA THR A 40 -1.15 -21.20 2.69
C THR A 40 -2.52 -21.85 2.67
N GLN A 41 -2.58 -23.18 2.78
CA GLN A 41 -3.87 -23.87 2.85
C GLN A 41 -4.64 -23.43 4.10
N GLY A 42 -5.89 -22.98 3.91
CA GLY A 42 -6.73 -22.46 4.99
C GLY A 42 -6.86 -20.93 4.95
N ILE A 43 -6.91 -20.31 6.12
CA ILE A 43 -7.06 -18.86 6.27
C ILE A 43 -5.66 -18.22 6.27
N SER A 44 -5.42 -17.29 5.35
CA SER A 44 -4.19 -16.50 5.27
C SER A 44 -4.52 -15.01 5.30
N GLU A 45 -3.83 -14.24 6.15
CA GLU A 45 -3.91 -12.78 6.17
C GLU A 45 -2.83 -12.21 5.25
N GLN A 46 -3.20 -11.27 4.36
CA GLN A 46 -2.28 -10.62 3.43
C GLN A 46 -2.51 -9.12 3.43
N ASN A 47 -1.41 -8.35 3.42
CA ASN A 47 -1.42 -6.90 3.36
C ASN A 47 -0.74 -6.43 2.07
N TYR A 48 -1.41 -5.56 1.32
CA TYR A 48 -0.87 -4.98 0.09
C TYR A 48 -0.89 -3.45 0.18
N SER A 49 0.29 -2.86 0.02
CA SER A 49 0.50 -1.41 0.08
C SER A 49 0.73 -0.84 -1.32
N GLY A 50 0.63 0.49 -1.46
CA GLY A 50 0.84 1.16 -2.75
C GLY A 50 -0.40 1.27 -3.63
N VAL A 51 -1.58 1.04 -3.06
CA VAL A 51 -2.86 1.35 -3.69
C VAL A 51 -3.14 2.84 -3.64
N THR A 52 -3.86 3.36 -4.64
CA THR A 52 -4.29 4.77 -4.66
C THR A 52 -5.27 5.05 -3.53
N SER A 53 -5.20 6.23 -2.92
CA SER A 53 -6.15 6.67 -1.88
C SER A 53 -7.58 6.85 -2.40
N GLN A 54 -7.75 7.01 -3.73
CA GLN A 54 -9.05 7.20 -4.38
C GLN A 54 -9.76 5.87 -4.72
N LEU A 55 -9.20 4.72 -4.32
CA LEU A 55 -9.80 3.42 -4.59
C LEU A 55 -11.10 3.26 -3.79
N GLU A 56 -12.16 2.82 -4.48
CA GLU A 56 -13.42 2.40 -3.88
C GLU A 56 -13.29 0.96 -3.35
N PRO A 57 -13.28 0.73 -2.02
CA PRO A 57 -12.96 -0.58 -1.45
C PRO A 57 -13.87 -1.71 -1.91
N GLU A 58 -15.17 -1.43 -2.02
CA GLU A 58 -16.21 -2.36 -2.45
C GLU A 58 -16.10 -2.76 -3.92
N SER A 59 -15.28 -2.06 -4.71
CA SER A 59 -15.05 -2.37 -6.13
C SER A 59 -13.91 -3.38 -6.37
N VAL A 60 -13.16 -3.74 -5.32
CA VAL A 60 -12.00 -4.63 -5.44
C VAL A 60 -12.44 -6.08 -5.55
N ILE A 61 -11.90 -6.78 -6.55
CA ILE A 61 -12.14 -8.21 -6.76
C ILE A 61 -10.81 -8.92 -6.94
N LEU A 62 -10.49 -9.84 -6.03
CA LEU A 62 -9.33 -10.71 -6.14
C LEU A 62 -9.69 -12.00 -6.87
N ARG A 63 -8.88 -12.40 -7.86
CA ARG A 63 -9.05 -13.65 -8.61
C ARG A 63 -7.70 -14.28 -8.91
N ASP A 64 -7.66 -15.62 -8.93
CA ASP A 64 -6.51 -16.34 -9.46
C ASP A 64 -6.48 -16.20 -11.00
N PRO A 65 -5.44 -15.59 -11.60
CA PRO A 65 -5.33 -15.45 -13.04
C PRO A 65 -5.21 -16.79 -13.78
N THR A 66 -4.76 -17.86 -13.11
CA THR A 66 -4.66 -19.21 -13.66
C THR A 66 -5.92 -20.06 -13.44
N GLY A 67 -6.80 -19.64 -12.53
CA GLY A 67 -8.03 -20.34 -12.17
C GLY A 67 -7.85 -21.70 -11.49
N GLN A 68 -6.65 -22.00 -10.99
CA GLN A 68 -6.32 -23.28 -10.35
C GLN A 68 -6.70 -23.31 -8.87
N VAL A 69 -6.72 -22.14 -8.21
CA VAL A 69 -7.03 -22.00 -6.79
C VAL A 69 -8.38 -21.31 -6.61
N ALA A 70 -9.30 -21.99 -5.92
CA ALA A 70 -10.53 -21.40 -5.46
C ALA A 70 -10.23 -20.48 -4.25
N LEU A 71 -10.23 -19.17 -4.49
CA LEU A 71 -10.01 -18.15 -3.47
C LEU A 71 -11.34 -17.60 -2.97
N SER A 72 -11.44 -17.37 -1.65
CA SER A 72 -12.55 -16.67 -1.03
C SER A 72 -12.00 -15.61 -0.08
N VAL A 73 -12.56 -14.41 -0.16
CA VAL A 73 -12.20 -13.29 0.73
C VAL A 73 -13.16 -13.32 1.90
N LEU A 74 -12.64 -13.61 3.10
CA LEU A 74 -13.42 -13.62 4.34
C LEU A 74 -13.61 -12.21 4.90
N GLU A 75 -12.54 -11.44 4.90
CA GLU A 75 -12.52 -10.07 5.39
C GLU A 75 -11.70 -9.21 4.43
N GLN A 76 -12.16 -7.98 4.22
CA GLN A 76 -11.43 -6.98 3.46
C GLN A 76 -11.47 -5.65 4.22
N SER A 77 -10.27 -5.14 4.52
CA SER A 77 -10.08 -3.83 5.12
C SER A 77 -9.22 -3.00 4.18
N TYR A 78 -9.72 -1.82 3.80
CA TYR A 78 -8.97 -0.84 3.03
C TYR A 78 -8.61 0.35 3.91
N ARG A 79 -7.34 0.76 3.83
CA ARG A 79 -6.83 1.97 4.49
C ARG A 79 -6.27 2.90 3.42
N GLY A 80 -7.13 3.80 2.93
CA GLY A 80 -6.79 4.80 1.92
C GLY A 80 -6.33 6.13 2.48
N ASP A 81 -6.41 6.33 3.80
CA ASP A 81 -5.99 7.58 4.43
C ASP A 81 -4.50 7.81 4.13
N PRO A 82 -4.14 8.93 3.49
CA PRO A 82 -2.75 9.32 3.34
C PRO A 82 -2.10 9.29 4.72
N VAL A 83 -0.94 8.65 4.80
CA VAL A 83 -0.13 8.66 6.02
C VAL A 83 0.40 10.08 6.19
N ASP A 84 -0.28 10.89 7.00
CA ASP A 84 0.20 12.20 7.42
C ASP A 84 1.07 12.08 8.68
N GLN A 85 1.88 13.11 8.93
CA GLN A 85 2.78 13.12 10.08
C GLN A 85 2.01 12.93 11.40
N GLN A 86 0.82 13.52 11.52
CA GLN A 86 0.01 13.42 12.74
C GLN A 86 -0.42 11.98 13.00
N ARG A 87 -0.90 11.27 11.98
CA ARG A 87 -1.37 9.89 12.07
C ARG A 87 -0.23 8.94 12.41
N LEU A 88 0.96 9.16 11.84
CA LEU A 88 2.16 8.43 12.23
C LEU A 88 2.46 8.62 13.72
N LEU A 89 2.47 9.87 14.19
CA LEU A 89 2.70 10.14 15.61
C LEU A 89 1.64 9.47 16.50
N GLN A 90 0.37 9.43 16.07
CA GLN A 90 -0.70 8.73 16.80
C GLN A 90 -0.48 7.21 16.85
N MET A 91 -0.05 6.60 15.75
CA MET A 91 0.20 5.15 15.69
C MET A 91 1.34 4.72 16.61
N PHE A 92 2.31 5.60 16.83
CA PHE A 92 3.50 5.34 17.65
C PHE A 92 3.45 6.03 19.02
N GLU A 93 2.26 6.46 19.50
CA GLU A 93 2.13 6.99 20.86
C GLU A 93 2.60 5.97 21.91
N GLY A 94 3.45 6.41 22.84
CA GLY A 94 4.04 5.57 23.86
C GLY A 94 5.30 4.81 23.40
N GLU A 95 5.65 4.85 22.11
CA GLU A 95 6.85 4.21 21.56
C GLU A 95 8.01 5.19 21.35
N THR A 96 9.23 4.66 21.31
CA THR A 96 10.44 5.41 20.97
C THR A 96 10.79 5.18 19.51
N ILE A 97 10.74 6.24 18.70
CA ILE A 97 11.04 6.19 17.27
C ILE A 97 12.21 7.14 16.93
N ARG A 98 12.73 7.00 15.70
CA ARG A 98 13.79 7.88 15.17
C ARG A 98 13.19 9.07 14.43
N PHE A 99 13.70 10.25 14.72
CA PHE A 99 13.33 11.51 14.08
C PHE A 99 14.51 12.04 13.26
N LEU A 100 14.24 12.49 12.04
CA LEU A 100 15.19 13.25 11.24
C LEU A 100 15.05 14.73 11.58
N LYS A 101 16.14 15.39 11.96
CA LYS A 101 16.20 16.81 12.28
C LYS A 101 17.32 17.45 11.49
N VAL A 102 17.08 18.64 10.93
CA VAL A 102 18.14 19.44 10.33
C VAL A 102 18.65 20.43 11.39
N VAL A 103 19.91 20.29 11.79
CA VAL A 103 20.60 21.19 12.72
C VAL A 103 21.82 21.76 12.01
N ASP A 104 21.92 23.09 11.93
CA ASP A 104 23.03 23.79 11.26
C ASP A 104 23.29 23.31 9.81
N GLY A 105 22.21 23.00 9.09
CA GLY A 105 22.27 22.50 7.71
C GLY A 105 22.72 21.05 7.55
N LYS A 106 22.90 20.31 8.66
CA LYS A 106 23.22 18.88 8.66
C LYS A 106 22.03 18.07 9.15
N GLU A 107 21.76 16.96 8.47
CA GLU A 107 20.78 15.99 8.92
C GLU A 107 21.32 15.19 10.10
N VAL A 108 20.55 15.16 11.18
CA VAL A 108 20.83 14.42 12.41
C VAL A 108 19.63 13.53 12.71
N ILE A 109 19.89 12.27 13.06
CA ILE A 109 18.85 11.33 13.48
C ILE A 109 18.91 11.17 14.98
N GLU A 110 17.82 11.48 15.68
CA GLU A 110 17.69 11.37 17.14
C GLU A 110 16.56 10.40 17.50
N SER A 111 16.73 9.65 18.59
CA SER A 111 15.68 8.78 19.13
C SER A 111 14.86 9.53 20.17
N GLY A 112 13.54 9.54 20.02
CA GLY A 112 12.63 10.22 20.93
C GLY A 112 11.39 9.38 21.22
N LYS A 113 10.86 9.50 22.43
CA LYS A 113 9.59 8.86 22.81
C LYS A 113 8.42 9.78 22.51
N ILE A 114 7.42 9.27 21.80
CA ILE A 114 6.18 10.02 21.57
C ILE A 114 5.33 9.91 22.83
N ILE A 115 5.15 11.02 23.53
CA ILE A 115 4.32 11.07 24.75
C ILE A 115 2.83 11.22 24.41
N ARG A 116 2.52 12.01 23.38
CA ARG A 116 1.18 12.25 22.85
C ARG A 116 1.27 12.88 21.47
N ALA A 117 0.44 12.45 20.54
CA ALA A 117 0.31 13.07 19.24
C ALA A 117 -0.51 14.37 19.31
N PRO A 118 -0.25 15.34 18.43
CA PRO A 118 -1.02 16.59 18.41
C PRO A 118 -2.50 16.31 18.09
N ALA A 119 -3.39 16.96 18.85
CA ALA A 119 -4.83 16.96 18.59
C ALA A 119 -5.20 18.16 17.72
N MET A 120 -5.92 17.93 16.62
CA MET A 120 -6.47 19.03 15.80
C MET A 120 -7.46 19.82 16.65
N THR A 121 -7.09 21.04 17.03
CA THR A 121 -8.05 21.98 17.59
C THR A 121 -8.61 22.79 16.43
N THR A 122 -9.69 22.31 15.81
CA THR A 122 -10.45 23.13 14.86
C THR A 122 -11.06 24.30 15.64
N ARG A 123 -10.46 25.48 15.54
CA ARG A 123 -11.07 26.70 16.05
C ARG A 123 -12.13 27.15 15.04
N THR A 124 -13.37 26.73 15.24
CA THR A 124 -14.51 27.32 14.55
C THR A 124 -14.68 28.75 15.06
N ASN A 125 -14.42 29.74 14.21
CA ASN A 125 -14.75 31.13 14.53
C ASN A 125 -16.29 31.30 14.54
N GLN A 126 -16.80 32.32 15.23
CA GLN A 126 -18.26 32.59 15.38
C GLN A 126 -19.00 32.82 14.05
N TYR A 127 -18.29 32.88 12.93
CA TYR A 127 -18.80 33.05 11.58
C TYR A 127 -18.72 31.77 10.72
N GLY A 128 -18.39 30.62 11.31
CA GLY A 128 -18.47 29.31 10.65
C GLY A 128 -17.39 29.04 9.60
N SER A 129 -16.35 29.85 9.48
CA SER A 129 -15.21 29.58 8.59
C SER A 129 -14.11 28.83 9.33
N GLN A 130 -13.80 27.62 8.87
CA GLN A 130 -12.70 26.84 9.43
C GLN A 130 -11.37 27.36 8.87
N GLN A 131 -10.50 27.86 9.74
CA GLN A 131 -9.10 28.12 9.38
C GLN A 131 -8.26 26.95 9.86
N GLN A 132 -7.69 26.19 8.93
CA GLN A 132 -6.69 25.16 9.20
C GLN A 132 -5.31 25.83 9.15
N HIS A 133 -4.49 25.63 10.19
CA HIS A 133 -3.04 25.87 10.17
C HIS A 133 -2.35 24.53 10.41
#